data_AF-A0A3B9GGC7-F1
#
_entry.id   AF-A0A3B9GGC7-F1
#
_cell.length_a   1.000
_cell.length_b   1.000
_cell.length_c   1.000
_cell.angle_alpha   90.00
_cell.angle_beta   90.00
_cell.angle_gamma   90.00
#
_symmetry.space_group_name_H-M   'P 1'
#
loop_
_entity.id
_entity.type
_entity.pdbx_description
1 polymer ?
#
loop_
_entity_poly.entity_id
_entity_poly.type
_entity_poly.pdbx_seq_one_letter_code
_entity_poly.pdbx_strand_id
1 'polypeptide(L)'
;MVNLATKILVAIGGLASVGFGVWHFTVPKTWNWNSYIDPAATELIVAVNAINVFFSLSLVLFGLMNALLVIGGRSNRYSMAVVLAATCLLWLARVALQIARPQGSMNPVLQYAMTAAFIAVLLCYSISLGLILTARQT
;
A
#
# COMPACT_ATOMS: atom_id res chain seq x y z
N MET A 1 1.56 -1.52 -25.91
CA MET A 1 2.79 -1.47 -25.07
C MET A 1 2.55 -0.56 -23.87
N VAL A 2 3.06 -0.90 -22.68
CA VAL A 2 2.96 -0.04 -21.49
C VAL A 2 3.89 1.15 -21.63
N ASN A 3 3.37 2.37 -21.48
CA ASN A 3 4.18 3.58 -21.62
C ASN A 3 5.15 3.77 -20.44
N LEU A 4 6.20 4.58 -20.65
CA LEU A 4 7.24 4.81 -19.65
C LEU A 4 6.70 5.45 -18.36
N ALA A 5 5.73 6.36 -18.47
CA ALA A 5 5.13 7.02 -17.31
C ALA A 5 4.47 6.01 -16.37
N THR A 6 3.68 5.06 -16.89
CA THR A 6 3.07 3.98 -16.10
C THR A 6 4.14 3.14 -15.39
N LYS A 7 5.25 2.80 -16.07
CA LYS A 7 6.33 2.03 -15.44
C LYS A 7 6.98 2.78 -14.28
N ILE A 8 7.26 4.08 -14.45
CA ILE A 8 7.86 4.92 -13.40
C ILE A 8 6.91 5.04 -12.20
N LEU A 9 5.64 5.36 -12.45
CA LEU A 9 4.64 5.50 -11.39
C LEU A 9 4.45 4.20 -10.61
N VAL A 10 4.35 3.06 -11.31
CA VAL A 10 4.24 1.75 -10.66
C VAL A 10 5.51 1.38 -9.91
N ALA A 11 6.70 1.73 -10.41
CA ALA A 11 7.94 1.50 -9.68
C ALA A 11 7.99 2.29 -8.37
N ILE A 12 7.64 3.58 -8.39
CA ILE A 12 7.61 4.43 -7.19
C ILE A 12 6.57 3.94 -6.19
N GLY A 13 5.32 3.74 -6.64
CA GLY A 13 4.26 3.22 -5.79
C GLY A 13 4.56 1.80 -5.27
N GLY A 14 5.20 0.98 -6.09
CA GLY A 14 5.65 -0.38 -5.77
C GLY A 14 6.68 -0.39 -4.65
N LEU A 15 7.75 0.39 -4.81
CA LEU A 15 8.80 0.55 -3.81
C LEU A 15 8.22 1.08 -2.48
N ALA A 16 7.32 2.05 -2.53
CA ALA A 16 6.67 2.56 -1.33
C ALA A 16 5.80 1.47 -0.66
N SER A 17 4.95 0.75 -1.40
CA SER A 17 4.16 -0.36 -0.85
C SER A 17 5.02 -1.43 -0.20
N VAL A 18 6.08 -1.88 -0.90
CA VAL A 18 7.01 -2.88 -0.37
C VAL A 18 7.72 -2.34 0.86
N GLY A 19 8.20 -1.10 0.84
CA GLY A 19 8.86 -0.47 1.98
C GLY A 19 7.95 -0.37 3.21
N PHE A 20 6.70 0.08 3.03
CA PHE A 20 5.71 0.09 4.11
C PHE A 20 5.41 -1.31 4.64
N GLY A 21 5.26 -2.30 3.75
CA GLY A 21 5.03 -3.69 4.15
C GLY A 21 6.20 -4.28 4.95
N VAL A 22 7.43 -4.12 4.44
CA VAL A 22 8.66 -4.56 5.14
C VAL A 22 8.79 -3.90 6.50
N TRP A 23 8.53 -2.59 6.58
CA TRP A 23 8.57 -1.86 7.84
C TRP A 23 7.55 -2.41 8.84
N HIS A 24 6.30 -2.63 8.41
CA HIS A 24 5.22 -3.07 9.31
C HIS A 24 5.48 -4.43 9.96
N PHE A 25 6.25 -5.35 9.35
CA PHE A 25 6.63 -6.60 10.02
C PHE A 25 7.34 -6.38 11.36
N THR A 26 8.03 -5.25 11.53
CA THR A 26 8.84 -4.97 12.73
C THR A 26 8.24 -3.93 13.65
N VAL A 27 7.33 -3.08 13.14
CA VAL A 27 6.73 -1.94 13.87
C VAL A 27 6.15 -2.34 15.23
N PRO A 28 5.32 -3.39 15.39
CA PRO A 28 4.74 -3.72 16.69
C PRO A 28 5.79 -4.02 17.77
N LYS A 29 6.90 -4.66 17.37
CA LYS A 29 8.01 -4.99 18.28
C LYS A 29 8.85 -3.75 18.59
N THR A 30 9.22 -2.99 17.57
CA THR A 30 10.06 -1.78 17.71
C THR A 30 9.41 -0.72 18.60
N TRP A 31 8.08 -0.59 18.53
CA TRP A 31 7.32 0.39 19.31
C TRP A 31 6.53 -0.23 20.48
N ASN A 32 6.84 -1.48 20.83
CA ASN A 32 6.25 -2.20 21.96
C ASN A 32 4.72 -2.10 22.04
N TRP A 33 4.01 -2.30 20.93
CA TRP A 33 2.55 -2.12 20.87
C TRP A 33 1.79 -2.93 21.93
N ASN A 34 2.30 -4.10 22.28
CA ASN A 34 1.69 -4.99 23.26
C ASN A 34 1.67 -4.39 24.68
N SER A 35 2.54 -3.43 25.02
CA SER A 35 2.47 -2.77 26.33
C SER A 35 1.27 -1.83 26.50
N TYR A 36 0.58 -1.51 25.41
CA TYR A 36 -0.64 -0.71 25.42
C TYR A 36 -1.91 -1.58 25.47
N ILE A 37 -1.76 -2.90 25.48
CA ILE A 37 -2.86 -3.87 25.56
C ILE A 37 -2.85 -4.47 26.96
N ASP A 38 -4.04 -4.72 27.52
CA ASP A 38 -4.16 -5.43 28.81
C ASP A 38 -3.41 -6.78 28.74
N PRO A 39 -2.48 -7.06 29.67
CA PRO A 39 -1.71 -8.31 29.66
C PRO A 39 -2.56 -9.58 29.72
N ALA A 40 -3.78 -9.51 30.29
CA ALA A 40 -4.71 -10.63 30.33
C ALA A 40 -5.43 -10.86 28.98
N ALA A 41 -5.41 -9.89 28.06
CA ALA A 41 -6.05 -9.98 26.74
C ALA A 41 -5.13 -10.64 25.68
N THR A 42 -4.65 -11.85 25.97
CA THR A 42 -3.66 -12.57 25.13
C THR A 42 -4.15 -12.78 23.69
N GLU A 43 -5.43 -13.10 23.50
CA GLU A 43 -6.02 -13.31 22.17
C GLU A 43 -6.04 -12.03 21.33
N LEU A 44 -6.22 -10.86 21.96
CA LEU A 44 -6.16 -9.59 21.26
C LEU A 44 -4.74 -9.30 20.75
N ILE A 45 -3.72 -9.61 21.56
CA ILE A 45 -2.31 -9.50 21.14
C ILE A 45 -2.04 -10.41 19.94
N VAL A 46 -2.50 -11.66 19.99
CA VAL A 46 -2.35 -12.61 18.87
C VAL A 46 -3.03 -12.08 17.61
N ALA A 47 -4.28 -11.60 17.72
CA ALA A 47 -5.04 -11.08 16.59
C ALA A 47 -4.37 -9.85 15.95
N VAL A 48 -3.92 -8.88 16.76
CA VAL A 48 -3.21 -7.68 16.26
C VAL A 48 -1.94 -8.06 15.52
N ASN A 49 -1.14 -8.98 16.08
CA ASN A 49 0.09 -9.45 15.43
C ASN A 49 -0.19 -10.16 14.10
N ALA A 50 -1.20 -11.05 14.07
CA ALA A 50 -1.58 -11.77 12.86
C ALA A 50 -2.06 -10.80 11.77
N ILE A 51 -2.97 -9.87 12.09
CA ILE A 51 -3.46 -8.86 11.14
C ILE A 51 -2.30 -8.02 10.61
N ASN A 52 -1.36 -7.62 11.47
CA ASN A 52 -0.19 -6.85 11.05
C ASN A 52 0.70 -7.65 10.07
N VAL A 53 0.91 -8.95 10.28
CA VAL A 53 1.62 -9.83 9.35
C VAL A 53 0.90 -9.93 8.01
N PHE A 54 -0.41 -10.18 8.01
CA PHE A 54 -1.21 -10.28 6.77
C PHE A 54 -1.24 -8.95 6.01
N PHE A 55 -1.38 -7.83 6.72
CA PHE A 55 -1.32 -6.50 6.14
C PHE A 55 0.05 -6.24 5.50
N SER A 56 1.13 -6.52 6.22
CA SER A 56 2.52 -6.35 5.76
C SER A 56 2.78 -7.17 4.50
N LEU A 57 2.40 -8.45 4.53
CA LEU A 57 2.55 -9.35 3.40
C LEU A 57 1.73 -8.89 2.19
N SER A 58 0.50 -8.44 2.41
CA SER A 58 -0.36 -7.93 1.33
C SER A 58 0.27 -6.72 0.64
N LEU A 59 0.80 -5.75 1.40
CA LEU A 59 1.47 -4.59 0.81
C LEU A 59 2.69 -4.98 -0.04
N VAL A 60 3.51 -5.92 0.45
CA VAL A 60 4.65 -6.45 -0.30
C VAL A 60 4.18 -7.15 -1.58
N LEU A 61 3.23 -8.08 -1.48
CA LEU A 61 2.77 -8.87 -2.61
C LEU A 61 2.11 -8.02 -3.69
N PHE A 62 1.19 -7.12 -3.33
CA PHE A 62 0.56 -6.24 -4.32
C PHE A 62 1.58 -5.26 -4.96
N GLY A 63 2.54 -4.75 -4.19
CA GLY A 63 3.64 -3.95 -4.74
C GLY A 63 4.47 -4.71 -5.77
N LEU A 64 4.89 -5.93 -5.43
CA LEU A 64 5.67 -6.79 -6.33
C LEU A 64 4.86 -7.25 -7.54
N MET A 65 3.61 -7.63 -7.37
CA MET A 65 2.73 -8.05 -8.47
C MET A 65 2.55 -6.93 -9.49
N ASN A 66 2.27 -5.69 -9.04
CA ASN A 66 2.16 -4.56 -9.97
C ASN A 66 3.49 -4.32 -10.71
N ALA A 67 4.62 -4.36 -10.00
CA ALA A 67 5.93 -4.22 -10.63
C ALA A 67 6.17 -5.29 -11.70
N LEU A 68 5.94 -6.57 -11.38
CA LEU A 68 6.13 -7.69 -12.32
C LEU A 68 5.21 -7.57 -13.54
N LEU A 69 3.92 -7.24 -13.33
CA LEU A 69 2.94 -7.18 -14.42
C LEU A 69 3.21 -6.00 -15.37
N VAL A 70 3.56 -4.84 -14.83
CA VAL A 70 3.69 -3.59 -15.61
C VAL A 70 5.09 -3.43 -16.19
N ILE A 71 6.14 -3.75 -15.41
CA ILE A 71 7.53 -3.56 -15.82
C ILE A 71 8.01 -4.78 -16.63
N GLY A 72 7.58 -5.99 -16.26
CA GLY A 72 7.98 -7.23 -16.92
C GLY A 72 7.55 -7.34 -18.39
N GLY A 73 6.56 -6.54 -18.83
CA GLY A 73 6.20 -6.38 -20.24
C GLY A 73 5.53 -7.59 -20.90
N ARG A 74 5.23 -8.64 -20.13
CA ARG A 74 4.63 -9.91 -20.63
C ARG A 74 3.14 -10.06 -20.28
N SER A 75 2.55 -9.09 -19.58
CA SER A 75 1.19 -9.21 -19.06
C SER A 75 0.17 -8.55 -19.97
N ASN A 76 -1.04 -9.13 -20.01
CA ASN A 76 -2.16 -8.53 -20.72
C ASN A 76 -2.75 -7.35 -19.93
N ARG A 77 -3.49 -6.49 -20.64
CA ARG A 77 -4.10 -5.28 -20.09
C ARG A 77 -5.08 -5.57 -18.95
N TYR A 78 -5.87 -6.62 -19.07
CA TYR A 78 -6.89 -6.97 -18.07
C TYR A 78 -6.23 -7.33 -16.74
N SER A 79 -5.23 -8.21 -16.74
CA SER A 79 -4.49 -8.59 -15.54
C SER A 79 -3.81 -7.40 -14.85
N MET A 80 -3.20 -6.49 -15.64
CA MET A 80 -2.64 -5.24 -15.10
C MET A 80 -3.72 -4.37 -14.46
N ALA A 81 -4.86 -4.16 -15.14
CA ALA A 81 -5.94 -3.33 -14.64
C ALA A 81 -6.56 -3.88 -13.35
N VAL A 82 -6.78 -5.19 -13.27
CA VAL A 82 -7.37 -5.83 -12.07
C VAL A 82 -6.47 -5.66 -10.85
N VAL A 83 -5.17 -5.95 -10.97
CA VAL A 83 -4.25 -5.84 -9.83
C VAL A 83 -4.01 -4.39 -9.43
N LEU A 84 -3.89 -3.48 -10.40
CA LEU A 84 -3.81 -2.04 -10.13
C LEU A 84 -5.07 -1.54 -9.43
N ALA A 85 -6.27 -1.94 -9.88
CA ALA A 85 -7.53 -1.53 -9.26
C ALA A 85 -7.65 -2.05 -7.82
N ALA A 86 -7.33 -3.32 -7.57
CA ALA A 86 -7.30 -3.86 -6.21
C ALA A 86 -6.33 -3.07 -5.32
N THR A 87 -5.16 -2.72 -5.84
CA THR A 87 -4.14 -1.93 -5.11
C THR A 87 -4.62 -0.51 -4.84
N CYS A 88 -5.29 0.13 -5.81
CA CYS A 88 -5.93 1.44 -5.62
C CYS A 88 -6.98 1.40 -4.51
N LEU A 89 -7.81 0.36 -4.44
CA LEU A 89 -8.82 0.22 -3.40
C LEU A 89 -8.20 0.10 -2.01
N LEU A 90 -7.13 -0.68 -1.86
CA LEU A 90 -6.39 -0.80 -0.60
C LEU A 90 -5.81 0.54 -0.14
N TRP A 91 -5.16 1.27 -1.06
CA TRP A 91 -4.59 2.59 -0.75
C TRP A 91 -5.65 3.67 -0.53
N LEU A 92 -6.77 3.62 -1.25
CA LEU A 92 -7.92 4.50 -1.04
C LEU A 92 -8.51 4.27 0.35
N ALA A 93 -8.71 3.01 0.75
CA ALA A 93 -9.15 2.68 2.09
C ALA A 93 -8.18 3.23 3.16
N ARG A 94 -6.87 3.11 2.92
CA ARG A 94 -5.86 3.68 3.83
C ARG A 94 -5.92 5.20 3.93
N VAL A 95 -6.08 5.91 2.82
CA VAL A 95 -6.26 7.36 2.80
C VAL A 95 -7.56 7.77 3.50
N ALA A 96 -8.67 7.09 3.21
CA ALA A 96 -9.96 7.35 3.84
C ALA A 96 -9.90 7.15 5.36
N LEU A 97 -9.28 6.06 5.83
CA LEU A 97 -9.06 5.83 7.26
C LEU A 97 -8.16 6.90 7.88
N GLN A 98 -7.11 7.35 7.18
CA GLN A 98 -6.24 8.42 7.68
C GLN A 98 -6.97 9.76 7.80
N ILE A 99 -7.96 10.05 6.94
CA ILE A 99 -8.79 11.25 7.04
C ILE A 99 -9.81 11.13 8.18
N ALA A 100 -10.51 9.99 8.27
CA ALA A 100 -11.57 9.78 9.27
C ALA A 100 -11.03 9.54 10.69
N ARG A 101 -9.87 8.88 10.81
CA ARG A 101 -9.20 8.48 12.06
C ARG A 101 -7.69 8.73 11.91
N PRO A 102 -7.24 9.99 12.00
CA PRO A 102 -5.84 10.33 11.72
C PRO A 102 -4.87 9.65 12.66
N GLN A 103 -3.99 8.84 12.06
CA GLN A 103 -2.85 8.25 12.76
C GLN A 103 -1.72 9.27 12.87
N GLY A 104 -0.99 9.25 13.98
CA GLY A 104 0.10 10.19 14.25
C GLY A 104 -0.37 11.55 14.76
N SER A 105 -1.63 11.68 15.20
CA SER A 105 -2.24 12.95 15.61
C SER A 105 -1.60 13.65 16.80
N MET A 106 -0.77 12.95 17.57
CA MET A 106 0.06 13.56 18.62
C MET A 106 1.14 14.49 18.06
N ASN A 107 1.51 14.34 16.77
CA ASN A 107 2.48 15.19 16.09
C ASN A 107 1.92 15.60 14.71
N PRO A 108 1.52 16.88 14.52
CA PRO A 108 0.94 17.34 13.26
C PRO A 108 1.83 17.09 12.04
N VAL A 109 3.14 17.26 12.17
CA VAL A 109 4.09 17.02 11.08
C VAL A 109 4.05 15.55 10.65
N LEU A 110 4.05 14.63 11.62
CA LEU A 110 3.94 13.19 11.33
C LEU A 110 2.59 12.86 10.68
N GLN A 111 1.48 13.36 11.23
CA GLN A 111 0.14 13.11 10.70
C GLN A 111 0.02 13.55 9.23
N TYR A 112 0.45 14.78 8.91
CA TYR A 112 0.37 15.30 7.55
C TYR A 112 1.37 14.61 6.61
N ALA A 113 2.58 14.29 7.08
CA ALA A 113 3.55 13.53 6.29
C ALA A 113 3.04 12.13 5.92
N MET A 114 2.42 11.41 6.88
CA MET A 114 1.79 10.12 6.62
C MET A 114 0.65 10.25 5.60
N THR A 115 -0.21 11.24 5.78
CA THR A 115 -1.34 11.49 4.88
C THR A 115 -0.87 11.79 3.46
N ALA A 116 0.13 12.67 3.33
CA ALA A 116 0.73 13.02 2.04
C ALA A 116 1.38 11.80 1.38
N ALA A 117 2.11 10.97 2.13
CA ALA A 117 2.70 9.75 1.62
C ALA A 117 1.63 8.77 1.10
N PHE A 118 0.55 8.57 1.85
CA PHE A 118 -0.53 7.66 1.43
C PHE A 118 -1.25 8.15 0.17
N ILE A 119 -1.50 9.47 0.07
CA ILE A 119 -2.07 10.09 -1.13
C ILE A 119 -1.11 9.93 -2.31
N ALA A 120 0.19 10.17 -2.13
CA ALA A 120 1.18 10.04 -3.20
C ALA A 120 1.23 8.61 -3.77
N VAL A 121 1.19 7.59 -2.90
CA VAL A 121 1.14 6.18 -3.34
C VAL A 121 -0.17 5.87 -4.07
N LEU A 122 -1.31 6.33 -3.55
CA LEU A 122 -2.60 6.20 -4.23
C LEU A 122 -2.60 6.85 -5.62
N LEU A 123 -2.01 8.04 -5.75
CA LEU A 123 -1.91 8.74 -7.04
C LEU A 123 -1.02 7.97 -8.02
N CYS A 124 0.10 7.41 -7.56
CA CYS A 124 0.97 6.57 -8.41
C CYS A 124 0.18 5.42 -9.05
N TYR A 125 -0.62 4.68 -8.25
CA TYR A 125 -1.40 3.56 -8.76
C TYR A 125 -2.64 3.99 -9.55
N SER A 126 -3.36 5.02 -9.11
CA SER A 126 -4.62 5.44 -9.76
C SER A 126 -4.38 6.11 -11.11
N ILE A 127 -3.32 6.92 -11.24
CA ILE A 127 -2.90 7.48 -12.53
C ILE A 127 -2.43 6.34 -13.45
N SER A 128 -1.65 5.39 -12.93
CA SER A 128 -1.22 4.21 -13.69
C SER A 128 -2.41 3.39 -14.21
N LEU A 129 -3.41 3.16 -13.36
CA LEU A 129 -4.66 2.49 -13.73
C LEU A 129 -5.38 3.26 -14.83
N GLY A 130 -5.55 4.57 -14.70
CA GLY A 130 -6.17 5.42 -15.71
C GLY A 130 -5.46 5.34 -17.07
N LEU A 131 -4.13 5.36 -17.08
CA LEU A 131 -3.33 5.19 -18.30
C LEU A 131 -3.52 3.80 -18.92
N ILE A 132 -3.54 2.74 -18.12
CA ILE A 132 -3.80 1.37 -18.60
C ILE A 132 -5.23 1.24 -19.15
N LEU A 133 -6.22 1.87 -18.52
CA LEU A 133 -7.62 1.82 -18.93
C LEU A 133 -7.95 2.71 -20.14
N THR A 134 -7.15 3.72 -20.44
CA THR A 134 -7.39 4.63 -21.58
C THR A 134 -6.47 4.39 -22.78
N ALA A 135 -5.41 3.60 -22.61
CA ALA A 135 -4.53 3.22 -23.71
C ALA A 135 -5.34 2.63 -24.88
N ARG A 136 -5.18 3.18 -26.09
CA ARG A 136 -5.81 2.63 -27.29
C ARG A 136 -5.20 1.26 -27.59
N GLN A 137 -6.05 0.30 -27.99
CA GLN A 137 -5.59 -0.96 -28.54
C GLN A 137 -5.00 -0.65 -29.91
N THR A 138 -3.66 -0.63 -30.01
CA THR A 138 -2.94 -0.69 -31.28
C THR A 138 -2.75 -2.15 -31.66
#